data_AF-Q0JK62-F1
#
_entry.id   AF-Q0JK62-F1
#
_cell.length_a   1.000
_cell.length_b   1.000
_cell.length_c   1.000
_cell.angle_alpha   90.00
_cell.angle_beta   90.00
_cell.angle_gamma   90.00
#
_symmetry.space_group_name_H-M   'P 1'
#
loop_
_entity.id
_entity.type
_entity.pdbx_description
1 polymer ?
#
loop_
_entity_poly.entity_id
_entity_poly.type
_entity_poly.pdbx_seq_one_letter_code
_entity_poly.pdbx_strand_id
1 'polypeptide(L)'
;VDNVPIPLLFMRTVIQALDAFPALVDFVMEILSRLVNKQIWKMPKLWVGFLKLAYQTQPRSFDVILQLPPPQLEIALNKYPNLRTPLCSFVNQRNMHSILPRQILKVLGFINEPHQAPIPFVPAAMQTADATSSLPGATLM
;
A
#
# COMPACT_ATOMS: atom_id res chain seq x y z
N VAL A 1 -4.52 -1.91 28.39
CA VAL A 1 -4.85 -0.54 28.80
C VAL A 1 -5.76 0.03 27.71
N ASP A 2 -7.03 0.22 28.07
CA ASP A 2 -8.22 0.57 27.25
C ASP A 2 -8.54 -0.27 26.00
N ASN A 3 -8.98 -1.51 26.22
CA ASN A 3 -9.61 -2.37 25.21
C ASN A 3 -11.12 -2.10 25.07
N VAL A 4 -11.57 -0.85 25.20
CA VAL A 4 -12.97 -0.54 24.88
C VAL A 4 -13.13 -0.66 23.37
N PRO A 5 -13.94 -1.61 22.87
CA PRO A 5 -14.13 -1.77 21.44
C PRO A 5 -14.75 -0.50 20.86
N ILE A 6 -14.32 -0.11 19.66
CA ILE A 6 -14.89 1.06 19.00
C ILE A 6 -16.39 0.78 18.77
N PRO A 7 -17.31 1.67 19.21
CA PRO A 7 -18.74 1.42 19.08
C PRO A 7 -19.13 1.13 17.63
N LEU A 8 -19.99 0.13 17.41
CA LEU A 8 -20.35 -0.33 16.07
C LEU A 8 -20.91 0.78 15.16
N LEU A 9 -21.64 1.73 15.75
CA LEU A 9 -22.27 2.85 15.06
C LEU A 9 -21.36 4.09 14.97
N PHE A 10 -20.14 4.03 15.50
CA PHE A 10 -19.26 5.20 15.63
C PHE A 10 -19.11 5.97 14.33
N MET A 11 -18.73 5.29 13.24
CA MET A 11 -18.56 5.97 11.94
C MET A 11 -19.87 6.54 11.40
N ARG A 12 -21.02 5.91 11.67
CA ARG A 12 -22.32 6.47 11.26
C ARG A 12 -22.59 7.77 12.01
N THR A 13 -22.34 7.81 13.31
CA THR A 13 -22.48 9.02 14.12
C THR A 13 -21.53 10.12 13.67
N VAL A 14 -20.26 9.80 13.37
CA VAL A 14 -19.28 10.78 12.87
C VAL A 14 -19.71 11.35 11.52
N ILE A 15 -20.17 10.50 10.58
CA ILE A 15 -20.69 10.96 9.28
C ILE A 15 -21.89 11.89 9.47
N GLN A 16 -22.88 11.48 10.28
CA GLN A 16 -24.07 12.29 10.54
C GLN A 16 -23.74 13.62 11.22
N ALA A 17 -22.81 13.62 12.18
CA ALA A 17 -22.37 14.83 12.85
C ALA A 17 -21.66 15.79 11.89
N LEU A 18 -20.80 15.27 10.99
CA LEU A 18 -20.13 16.11 10.00
C LEU A 18 -21.10 16.67 8.95
N ASP A 19 -22.09 15.87 8.53
CA ASP A 19 -23.14 16.31 7.61
C ASP A 19 -23.97 17.45 8.23
N ALA A 20 -24.27 17.38 9.53
CA ALA A 20 -25.01 18.42 10.25
C ALA A 20 -24.15 19.65 10.62
N PHE A 21 -22.86 19.44 10.89
CA PHE A 21 -21.94 20.47 11.36
C PHE A 21 -20.60 20.43 10.60
N PRO A 22 -20.54 20.92 9.34
CA PRO A 22 -19.34 20.84 8.50
C PRO A 22 -18.10 21.53 9.09
N ALA A 23 -18.29 22.50 9.98
CA ALA A 23 -17.21 23.17 10.70
C ALA A 23 -16.37 22.23 11.59
N LEU A 24 -16.87 21.02 11.88
CA LEU A 24 -16.15 20.01 12.66
C LEU A 24 -15.09 19.24 11.86
N VAL A 25 -14.90 19.54 10.56
CA VAL A 25 -14.04 18.74 9.66
C VAL A 25 -12.63 18.53 10.21
N ASP A 26 -11.98 19.56 10.75
CA ASP A 26 -10.61 19.45 11.26
C ASP A 26 -10.56 18.56 12.52
N PHE A 27 -11.52 18.72 13.43
CA PHE A 27 -11.69 17.84 14.60
C PHE A 27 -11.96 16.38 14.18
N VAL A 28 -12.77 16.18 13.15
CA VAL A 28 -13.03 14.85 12.59
C VAL A 28 -11.77 14.24 11.98
N MET A 29 -10.91 15.02 11.31
CA MET A 29 -9.63 14.52 10.80
C MET A 29 -8.73 14.01 11.93
N GLU A 30 -8.67 14.69 13.08
CA GLU A 30 -7.94 14.22 14.26
C GLU A 30 -8.49 12.87 14.78
N ILE A 31 -9.81 12.73 14.83
CA ILE A 31 -10.47 11.47 15.19
C ILE A 31 -10.09 10.37 14.20
N LEU A 32 -10.16 10.63 12.89
CA LEU A 32 -9.83 9.63 11.88
C LEU A 32 -8.35 9.21 11.95
N SER A 33 -7.42 10.14 12.17
CA SER A 33 -6.01 9.80 12.44
C SER A 33 -5.85 8.89 13.66
N ARG A 34 -6.58 9.13 14.75
CA ARG A 34 -6.58 8.23 15.92
C ARG A 34 -7.14 6.84 15.59
N LEU A 35 -8.15 6.76 14.71
CA LEU A 35 -8.70 5.49 14.23
C LEU A 35 -7.71 4.69 13.38
N VAL A 36 -6.88 5.35 12.58
CA VAL A 36 -5.77 4.71 11.85
C VAL A 36 -4.80 4.03 12.82
N ASN A 37 -4.40 4.73 13.89
CA ASN A 37 -3.55 4.16 14.94
C ASN A 37 -4.20 2.97 15.66
N LYS A 38 -5.53 2.96 15.79
CA LYS A 38 -6.31 1.81 16.31
C LYS A 38 -6.60 0.73 15.28
N GLN A 39 -5.98 0.78 14.10
CA GLN A 39 -6.11 -0.21 13.04
C GLN A 39 -7.56 -0.45 12.62
N ILE A 40 -8.31 0.63 12.35
CA ILE A 40 -9.74 0.59 11.99
C ILE A 40 -10.09 -0.42 10.87
N TRP A 41 -9.15 -0.73 9.99
CA TRP A 41 -9.30 -1.75 8.93
C TRP A 41 -9.55 -3.17 9.46
N LYS A 42 -9.23 -3.47 10.72
CA LYS A 42 -9.57 -4.74 11.39
C LYS A 42 -11.06 -4.89 11.71
N MET A 43 -11.84 -3.81 11.59
CA MET A 43 -13.28 -3.78 11.90
C MET A 43 -14.06 -3.43 10.62
N PRO A 44 -14.48 -4.42 9.80
CA PRO A 44 -14.97 -4.17 8.44
C PRO A 44 -16.13 -3.16 8.35
N LYS A 45 -17.08 -3.19 9.28
CA LYS A 45 -18.23 -2.26 9.30
C LYS A 45 -17.78 -0.81 9.51
N LEU A 46 -16.81 -0.59 10.40
CA LEU A 46 -16.24 0.74 10.64
C LEU A 46 -15.33 1.16 9.49
N TRP A 47 -14.55 0.23 8.93
CA TRP A 47 -13.67 0.51 7.80
C TRP A 47 -14.41 1.04 6.56
N VAL A 48 -15.58 0.47 6.26
CA VAL A 48 -16.43 0.97 5.17
C VAL A 48 -16.85 2.42 5.40
N GLY A 49 -17.27 2.75 6.62
CA GLY A 49 -17.63 4.11 7.00
C GLY A 49 -16.44 5.07 6.95
N PHE A 50 -15.28 4.63 7.44
CA PHE A 50 -14.03 5.39 7.42
C PHE A 50 -13.65 5.80 6.00
N LEU A 51 -13.62 4.84 5.08
CA LEU A 51 -13.28 5.12 3.68
C LEU A 51 -14.30 6.03 3.00
N LYS A 52 -15.60 5.86 3.30
CA LYS A 52 -16.64 6.75 2.79
C LYS A 52 -16.41 8.19 3.25
N LEU A 53 -16.21 8.39 4.55
CA LEU A 53 -15.99 9.71 5.12
C LEU A 53 -14.71 10.33 4.56
N ALA A 54 -13.60 9.59 4.56
CA ALA A 54 -12.33 10.06 4.01
C ALA A 54 -12.44 10.43 2.52
N TYR A 55 -13.23 9.70 1.73
CA TYR A 55 -13.50 10.07 0.34
C TYR A 55 -14.33 11.36 0.21
N GLN A 56 -15.33 11.55 1.07
CA GLN A 56 -16.21 12.73 1.02
C GLN A 56 -15.51 14.03 1.46
N THR A 57 -14.54 13.94 2.36
CA THR A 57 -13.87 15.11 2.95
C THR A 57 -12.53 15.44 2.29
N GLN A 58 -12.31 14.98 1.05
CA GLN A 58 -11.13 15.38 0.28
C GLN A 58 -11.15 16.91 0.02
N PRO A 59 -9.99 17.58 0.04
CA PRO A 59 -8.63 17.05 0.24
C PRO A 59 -8.22 16.93 1.72
N ARG A 60 -9.06 17.34 2.68
CA ARG A 60 -8.70 17.39 4.11
C ARG A 60 -8.29 16.04 4.69
N SER A 61 -8.85 14.96 4.16
CA SER A 61 -8.53 13.58 4.55
C SER A 61 -7.22 13.04 3.99
N PHE A 62 -6.52 13.73 3.08
CA PHE A 62 -5.33 13.15 2.44
C PHE A 62 -4.22 12.84 3.43
N ASP A 63 -3.97 13.72 4.39
CA ASP A 63 -2.98 13.47 5.44
C ASP A 63 -3.35 12.23 6.30
N VAL A 64 -4.65 11.96 6.51
CA VAL A 64 -5.15 10.76 7.21
C VAL A 64 -4.98 9.50 6.35
N ILE A 65 -5.29 9.59 5.05
CA ILE A 65 -5.18 8.47 4.11
C ILE A 65 -3.71 8.05 3.94
N LEU A 66 -2.77 9.00 3.91
CA LEU A 66 -1.34 8.73 3.81
C LEU A 66 -0.74 8.08 5.07
N GLN A 67 -1.44 8.13 6.22
CA GLN A 67 -1.05 7.41 7.44
C GLN A 67 -1.41 5.91 7.38
N LEU A 68 -2.24 5.49 6.44
CA LEU A 68 -2.59 4.08 6.29
C LEU A 68 -1.35 3.25 5.91
N PRO A 69 -1.19 2.04 6.45
CA PRO A 69 -0.13 1.16 5.98
C PRO A 69 -0.34 0.81 4.49
N PRO A 70 0.73 0.48 3.75
CA PRO A 70 0.64 0.32 2.30
C PRO A 70 -0.43 -0.65 1.79
N PRO A 71 -0.65 -1.85 2.38
CA PRO A 71 -1.71 -2.73 1.87
C PRO A 71 -3.11 -2.16 2.10
N GLN A 72 -3.34 -1.40 3.18
CA GLN A 72 -4.63 -0.74 3.42
C GLN A 72 -4.85 0.46 2.51
N LEU A 73 -3.78 1.21 2.21
CA LEU A 73 -3.83 2.28 1.22
C LEU A 73 -4.19 1.73 -0.16
N GLU A 74 -3.60 0.62 -0.58
CA GLU A 74 -3.91 -0.04 -1.85
C GLU A 74 -5.38 -0.49 -1.91
N ILE A 75 -5.90 -1.11 -0.84
CA ILE A 75 -7.33 -1.46 -0.73
C ILE A 75 -8.22 -0.21 -0.83
N ALA A 76 -7.83 0.89 -0.19
CA ALA A 76 -8.57 2.16 -0.24
C ALA A 76 -8.62 2.72 -1.67
N LEU A 77 -7.49 2.72 -2.38
CA LEU A 77 -7.37 3.20 -3.75
C LEU A 77 -8.10 2.28 -4.75
N ASN A 78 -8.10 0.97 -4.53
CA ASN A 78 -8.88 0.04 -5.36
C ASN A 78 -10.39 0.24 -5.19
N LYS A 79 -10.84 0.58 -3.98
CA LYS A 79 -12.25 0.88 -3.70
C LYS A 79 -12.68 2.24 -4.25
N TYR A 80 -11.79 3.24 -4.22
CA TYR A 80 -12.02 4.59 -4.70
C TYR A 80 -10.91 5.00 -5.70
N PRO A 81 -10.93 4.49 -6.94
CA PRO A 81 -9.86 4.73 -7.92
C PRO A 81 -9.67 6.23 -8.25
N ASN A 82 -10.75 7.01 -8.19
CA ASN A 82 -10.75 8.46 -8.39
C ASN A 82 -9.94 9.22 -7.32
N LEU A 83 -9.57 8.58 -6.20
CA LEU A 83 -8.76 9.16 -5.14
C LEU A 83 -7.27 9.24 -5.53
N ARG A 84 -6.80 8.36 -6.43
CA ARG A 84 -5.39 8.22 -6.77
C ARG A 84 -4.79 9.50 -7.34
N THR A 85 -5.42 10.05 -8.38
CA THR A 85 -4.95 11.27 -9.06
C THR A 85 -4.82 12.46 -8.11
N PRO A 86 -5.88 12.87 -7.37
CA PRO A 86 -5.77 14.03 -6.47
C PRO A 86 -4.83 13.78 -5.29
N LEU A 87 -4.73 12.54 -4.80
CA LEU A 87 -3.75 12.19 -3.76
C LEU A 87 -2.31 12.30 -4.25
N CYS A 88 -2.01 11.81 -5.46
CA CYS A 88 -0.69 11.98 -6.08
C CYS A 88 -0.37 13.46 -6.33
N SER A 89 -1.33 14.25 -6.82
CA SER A 89 -1.17 15.70 -6.96
C SER A 89 -0.86 16.38 -5.63
N PHE A 90 -1.54 15.98 -4.54
CA PHE A 90 -1.29 16.51 -3.20
C PHE A 90 0.12 16.18 -2.68
N VAL A 91 0.58 14.94 -2.86
CA VAL A 91 1.93 14.50 -2.48
C VAL A 91 3.00 15.29 -3.24
N ASN A 92 2.80 15.48 -4.56
CA ASN A 92 3.69 16.29 -5.40
C ASN A 92 3.72 17.75 -4.95
N GLN A 93 2.55 18.36 -4.72
CA GLN A 93 2.42 19.77 -4.33
C GLN A 93 3.09 20.05 -2.98
N ARG A 94 2.99 19.12 -2.03
CA ARG A 94 3.64 19.22 -0.70
C ARG A 94 5.07 18.69 -0.68
N ASN A 95 5.61 18.23 -1.82
CA ASN A 95 6.94 17.62 -1.94
C ASN A 95 7.20 16.52 -0.90
N MET A 96 6.20 15.67 -0.64
CA MET A 96 6.28 14.66 0.44
C MET A 96 7.04 13.38 0.04
N HIS A 97 7.66 13.35 -1.15
CA HIS A 97 8.40 12.18 -1.64
C HIS A 97 9.56 11.77 -0.73
N SER A 98 10.15 12.72 -0.01
CA SER A 98 11.25 12.45 0.94
C SER A 98 10.77 11.90 2.29
N ILE A 99 9.51 12.17 2.65
CA ILE A 99 8.93 11.84 3.96
C ILE A 99 8.19 10.49 3.89
N LEU A 100 7.55 10.21 2.76
CA LEU A 100 6.74 9.00 2.61
C LEU A 100 7.61 7.74 2.43
N PRO A 101 7.25 6.61 3.07
CA PRO A 101 7.92 5.34 2.86
C PRO A 101 7.88 4.91 1.39
N ARG A 102 8.95 4.27 0.90
CA ARG A 102 9.06 3.75 -0.47
C ARG A 102 7.85 2.92 -0.91
N GLN A 103 7.30 2.12 0.00
CA GLN A 103 6.15 1.26 -0.31
C GLN A 103 4.87 2.09 -0.58
N ILE A 104 4.68 3.22 0.11
CA ILE A 104 3.56 4.15 -0.17
C ILE A 104 3.75 4.79 -1.55
N LEU A 105 4.97 5.22 -1.86
CA LEU A 105 5.30 5.78 -3.18
C LEU A 105 5.09 4.77 -4.31
N LYS A 106 5.41 3.49 -4.07
CA LYS A 106 5.11 2.38 -5.00
C LYS A 106 3.60 2.21 -5.20
N VAL A 107 2.82 2.16 -4.11
CA VAL A 107 1.35 2.06 -4.17
C VAL A 107 0.75 3.24 -4.93
N LEU A 108 1.29 4.45 -4.79
CA LEU A 108 0.88 5.66 -5.53
C LEU A 108 1.39 5.71 -6.98
N GLY A 109 2.33 4.84 -7.36
CA GLY A 109 2.87 4.73 -8.72
C GLY A 109 4.02 5.67 -9.02
N PHE A 110 4.65 6.27 -8.01
CA PHE A 110 5.85 7.10 -8.18
C PHE A 110 7.12 6.27 -8.42
N ILE A 111 7.12 5.02 -7.98
CA ILE A 111 8.24 4.08 -8.15
C ILE A 111 7.71 2.87 -8.90
N ASN A 112 8.12 2.72 -10.16
CA ASN A 112 8.04 1.44 -10.84
C ASN A 112 9.29 0.65 -10.46
N GLU A 113 9.12 -0.45 -9.74
CA GLU A 113 10.18 -1.47 -9.73
C GLU A 113 10.28 -2.00 -11.17
N PRO A 114 11.47 -2.04 -11.78
CA PRO A 114 11.64 -2.84 -12.98
C PRO A 114 11.20 -4.24 -12.58
N HIS A 115 10.15 -4.75 -13.23
CA HIS A 115 9.77 -6.14 -13.08
C HIS A 115 11.04 -6.95 -13.31
N GLN A 116 11.55 -7.57 -12.26
CA GLN A 116 12.59 -8.56 -12.38
C GLN A 116 11.94 -9.66 -13.22
N ALA A 117 12.27 -9.66 -14.51
CA ALA A 117 11.79 -10.65 -15.46
C ALA A 117 12.04 -12.03 -14.83
N PRO A 118 11.11 -12.98 -14.97
CA PRO A 118 11.33 -14.32 -14.49
C PRO A 118 12.64 -14.81 -15.10
N ILE A 119 13.61 -15.12 -14.23
CA ILE A 119 14.88 -15.70 -14.63
C ILE A 119 14.51 -16.96 -15.42
N PRO A 120 14.92 -17.11 -16.70
CA PRO A 120 14.72 -18.36 -17.39
C PRO A 120 15.52 -19.40 -16.61
N PHE A 121 14.83 -20.39 -16.04
CA PHE A 121 15.46 -21.55 -15.46
C PHE A 121 16.13 -22.31 -16.61
N VAL A 122 17.42 -22.07 -16.84
CA VAL A 122 18.21 -22.84 -17.79
C VAL A 122 18.57 -24.14 -17.06
N PRO A 123 18.09 -25.32 -17.50
CA PRO A 123 18.60 -26.57 -16.98
C PRO A 123 20.05 -26.68 -17.46
N ALA A 124 20.98 -26.88 -16.52
CA ALA A 124 22.37 -27.16 -16.83
C ALA A 124 22.45 -28.49 -17.61
N ALA A 125 22.43 -28.42 -18.94
CA ALA A 125 22.85 -29.51 -19.79
C ALA A 125 24.37 -29.67 -19.58
N MET A 126 24.76 -30.73 -18.86
CA MET A 126 26.14 -31.20 -18.78
C MET A 126 26.62 -31.54 -20.19
N GLN A 127 27.30 -30.58 -20.83
CA GLN A 127 28.16 -30.82 -21.99
C GLN A 127 29.42 -31.50 -21.48
N THR A 128 29.48 -32.83 -21.60
CA THR A 128 30.75 -33.56 -21.59
C THR A 128 31.42 -33.34 -22.95
N ALA A 129 32.19 -32.26 -23.04
CA ALA A 129 33.26 -32.12 -24.01
C ALA A 129 34.57 -32.42 -23.25
N ASP A 130 35.30 -33.45 -23.70
CA ASP A 130 36.65 -33.23 -24.20
C ASP A 130 37.23 -34.57 -24.67
N ALA A 131 37.32 -34.68 -25.98
CA ALA A 131 38.15 -35.62 -26.67
C ALA A 131 39.60 -35.10 -26.67
N THR A 132 40.53 -36.05 -26.79
CA THR A 132 41.93 -35.92 -27.23
C THR A 132 43.03 -35.85 -26.16
N SER A 133 44.08 -36.64 -26.45
CA SER A 133 45.38 -36.77 -25.76
C SER A 133 45.36 -37.70 -24.53
N SER A 134 46.13 -38.79 -24.41
CA SER A 134 47.37 -39.21 -25.06
C SER A 134 47.69 -40.69 -24.74
N LEU A 135 48.41 -41.36 -25.67
CA LEU A 135 49.09 -42.69 -25.64
C LEU A 135 50.07 -42.88 -24.44
N PRO A 136 50.71 -44.06 -24.14
CA PRO A 136 51.14 -45.15 -25.05
C PRO A 136 51.20 -46.61 -24.49
N GLY A 137 51.54 -47.58 -25.36
CA GLY A 137 52.15 -48.89 -25.00
C GLY A 137 51.32 -50.11 -25.42
N ALA A 138 51.67 -50.80 -26.52
CA ALA A 138 52.60 -51.95 -26.56
C ALA A 138 51.99 -53.18 -25.81
N THR A 139 51.64 -54.33 -26.40
CA THR A 139 52.45 -55.21 -27.24
C THR A 139 51.68 -56.53 -27.55
N LEU A 140 51.84 -57.01 -28.80
CA LEU A 140 51.88 -58.40 -29.34
C LEU A 140 51.03 -59.52 -28.72
N MET A 141 50.06 -60.03 -29.50
CA MET A 141 50.13 -61.25 -30.33
C MET A 141 48.81 -61.42 -31.09
#